data_AF-A0A2R6ACR2-F1
#
_entry.id   AF-A0A2R6ACR2-F1
#
_cell.length_a   1.000
_cell.length_b   1.000
_cell.length_c   1.000
_cell.angle_alpha   90.00
_cell.angle_beta   90.00
_cell.angle_gamma   90.00
#
_symmetry.space_group_name_H-M   'P 1'
#
loop_
_entity.id
_entity.type
_entity.pdbx_description
1 polymer ?
#
loop_
_entity_poly.entity_id
_entity_poly.type
_entity_poly.pdbx_seq_one_letter_code
_entity_poly.pdbx_strand_id
1 'polypeptide(L)'
;MVAKVSSEDLKKRIIEIERNIKLLEKRKKQFEENTKKIISSAACPLCLQPLSLEYKHDYLERIARYTQEIDIQLRTLYAQLDDLKLKLHSNV
;
A
#
# COMPACT_ATOMS: atom_id res chain seq x y z
N MET A 1 -37.07 2.06 1.89
CA MET A 1 -36.67 0.84 1.13
C MET A 1 -35.18 0.64 1.33
N VAL A 2 -34.76 -0.31 2.17
CA VAL A 2 -33.34 -0.61 2.37
C VAL A 2 -32.88 -1.40 1.14
N ALA A 3 -32.02 -0.81 0.31
CA ALA A 3 -31.44 -1.52 -0.82
C ALA A 3 -30.69 -2.76 -0.28
N LYS A 4 -31.23 -3.96 -0.52
CA LYS A 4 -30.52 -5.21 -0.27
C LYS A 4 -29.30 -5.20 -1.18
N VAL A 5 -28.13 -4.88 -0.63
CA VAL A 5 -26.86 -5.03 -1.34
C VAL A 5 -26.77 -6.49 -1.75
N SER A 6 -26.69 -6.76 -3.06
CA SER A 6 -26.63 -8.12 -3.56
C SER A 6 -25.36 -8.80 -3.05
N SER A 7 -25.43 -10.10 -2.76
CA SER A 7 -24.24 -10.89 -2.41
C SER A 7 -23.16 -10.82 -3.50
N GLU A 8 -23.58 -10.56 -4.74
CA GLU A 8 -22.70 -10.35 -5.88
C GLU A 8 -21.98 -8.99 -5.84
N ASP A 9 -22.64 -7.93 -5.35
CA ASP A 9 -22.02 -6.61 -5.16
C ASP A 9 -21.01 -6.64 -4.01
N LEU A 10 -21.29 -7.39 -2.94
CA LEU A 10 -20.35 -7.62 -1.85
C LEU A 10 -19.10 -8.36 -2.34
N LYS A 11 -19.26 -9.41 -3.17
CA LYS A 11 -18.14 -10.14 -3.77
C LYS A 11 -17.29 -9.24 -4.67
N LYS A 12 -17.91 -8.40 -5.50
CA LYS A 12 -17.17 -7.44 -6.36
C LYS A 12 -16.34 -6.46 -5.51
N ARG A 13 -16.91 -5.90 -4.44
CA ARG A 13 -16.20 -5.01 -3.51
C ARG A 13 -15.05 -5.70 -2.80
N ILE A 14 -15.22 -6.96 -2.38
CA ILE A 14 -14.15 -7.77 -1.77
C ILE A 14 -12.99 -7.93 -2.75
N ILE A 15 -13.26 -8.29 -4.01
CA ILE A 15 -12.23 -8.47 -5.05
C ILE A 15 -11.49 -7.15 -5.31
N GLU A 16 -12.21 -6.03 -5.36
CA GLU A 16 -11.62 -4.70 -5.56
C GLU A 16 -10.69 -4.31 -4.40
N ILE A 17 -11.12 -4.52 -3.16
CA ILE A 17 -10.31 -4.25 -1.97
C ILE A 17 -9.07 -5.14 -1.94
N GLU A 18 -9.20 -6.44 -2.23
CA GLU A 18 -8.06 -7.37 -2.29
C GLU A 18 -7.05 -6.98 -3.39
N ARG A 19 -7.51 -6.45 -4.52
CA ARG A 19 -6.63 -5.90 -5.56
C ARG A 19 -5.90 -4.65 -5.08
N ASN A 20 -6.59 -3.74 -4.40
CA ASN A 20 -6.01 -2.52 -3.86
C ASN A 20 -4.96 -2.82 -2.78
N ILE A 21 -5.22 -3.78 -1.90
CA ILE A 21 -4.26 -4.28 -0.91
C ILE A 21 -2.99 -4.77 -1.60
N LYS A 22 -3.11 -5.67 -2.59
CA LYS A 22 -1.95 -6.19 -3.34
C LYS A 22 -1.13 -5.10 -4.03
N LEU A 23 -1.80 -4.09 -4.59
CA LEU A 23 -1.13 -2.94 -5.22
C LEU A 23 -0.33 -2.13 -4.21
N LEU A 24 -0.91 -1.86 -3.04
CA LEU A 24 -0.26 -1.11 -1.97
C LEU A 24 0.91 -1.87 -1.35
N GLU A 25 0.75 -3.18 -1.08
CA GLU A 25 1.83 -4.06 -0.61
C GLU A 25 3.00 -4.08 -1.61
N LYS A 26 2.70 -4.23 -2.91
CA LYS A 26 3.72 -4.21 -3.96
C LYS A 26 4.46 -2.86 -3.98
N ARG A 27 3.74 -1.75 -3.84
CA ARG A 27 4.33 -0.41 -3.80
C ARG A 27 5.21 -0.21 -2.56
N LYS A 28 4.79 -0.71 -1.40
CA LYS A 28 5.60 -0.68 -0.17
C LYS A 28 6.90 -1.46 -0.34
N LYS A 29 6.83 -2.67 -0.90
CA LYS A 29 8.01 -3.48 -1.22
C LYS A 29 8.98 -2.77 -2.19
N GLN A 30 8.45 -2.09 -3.21
CA GLN A 30 9.27 -1.28 -4.11
C GLN A 30 9.98 -0.13 -3.40
N PHE A 31 9.33 0.54 -2.45
CA PHE A 31 9.98 1.57 -1.65
C PHE A 31 11.10 1.02 -0.77
N GLU A 32 10.92 -0.15 -0.15
CA GLU A 32 11.96 -0.82 0.62
C GLU A 32 13.17 -1.20 -0.26
N GLU A 33 12.92 -1.76 -1.44
CA GLU A 33 13.97 -2.13 -2.39
C GLU A 33 14.74 -0.90 -2.91
N ASN A 34 14.03 0.18 -3.27
CA ASN A 34 14.65 1.43 -3.72
C ASN A 34 15.47 2.08 -2.60
N THR A 35 14.96 2.06 -1.38
CA THR A 35 15.67 2.57 -0.21
C THR A 35 16.98 1.84 0.02
N LYS A 36 16.98 0.50 -0.05
CA LYS A 36 18.21 -0.30 0.06
C LYS A 36 19.24 0.09 -1.00
N LYS A 37 18.80 0.28 -2.25
CA LYS A 37 19.68 0.74 -3.34
C LYS A 37 20.28 2.10 -3.02
N ILE A 38 19.46 3.12 -2.72
CA ILE A 38 19.91 4.48 -2.44
C ILE A 38 20.89 4.54 -1.26
N ILE A 39 20.63 3.80 -0.17
CA ILE A 39 21.54 3.73 0.98
C ILE A 39 22.91 3.18 0.54
N SER A 40 22.91 2.07 -0.19
CA SER A 40 24.14 1.36 -0.62
C SER A 40 24.92 2.08 -1.72
N SER A 41 24.29 2.95 -2.51
CA SER A 41 24.90 3.57 -3.68
C SER A 41 25.64 4.85 -3.33
N ALA A 42 26.85 5.04 -3.91
CA ALA A 42 27.56 6.32 -3.85
C ALA A 42 26.99 7.36 -4.82
N ALA A 43 26.32 6.92 -5.89
CA ALA A 43 25.71 7.75 -6.91
C ALA A 43 24.32 7.24 -7.30
N CYS A 44 23.47 8.12 -7.81
CA CYS A 44 22.13 7.79 -8.28
C CYS A 44 22.21 6.79 -9.45
N PRO A 45 21.49 5.66 -9.42
CA PRO A 45 21.55 4.67 -10.49
C PRO A 45 20.89 5.13 -11.81
N LEU A 46 20.19 6.27 -11.82
CA LEU A 46 19.50 6.80 -13.00
C LEU A 46 20.28 7.92 -13.67
N CYS A 47 20.76 8.90 -12.90
CA CYS A 47 21.44 10.08 -13.42
C CYS A 47 22.94 10.11 -13.12
N LEU A 48 23.48 9.09 -12.44
CA LEU A 48 24.90 8.97 -12.05
C LEU A 48 25.44 10.12 -11.19
N GLN A 49 24.57 11.01 -10.71
CA GLN A 49 24.99 12.08 -9.80
C GLN A 49 25.34 11.53 -8.41
N PRO A 50 26.36 12.08 -7.74
CA PRO A 50 26.73 11.66 -6.40
C PRO A 50 25.57 11.86 -5.41
N LEU A 51 25.35 10.87 -4.55
CA LEU A 51 24.34 10.94 -3.50
C LEU A 51 24.99 11.46 -2.23
N SER A 52 24.69 12.72 -1.87
CA SER A 52 25.12 13.27 -0.59
C SER A 52 24.43 12.54 0.57
N LEU A 53 25.06 12.57 1.75
CA LEU A 53 24.46 12.04 2.97
C LEU A 53 23.14 12.76 3.31
N GLU A 54 23.10 14.07 3.11
CA GLU A 54 21.90 14.90 3.27
C GLU A 54 20.77 14.42 2.36
N TYR A 55 21.04 14.20 1.06
CA TYR A 55 20.06 13.66 0.13
C TYR A 55 19.54 12.29 0.58
N LYS A 56 20.43 11.40 1.06
CA LYS A 56 20.02 10.08 1.56
C LYS A 56 19.10 10.22 2.78
N HIS A 57 19.40 11.13 3.70
CA HIS A 57 18.55 11.41 4.85
C HIS A 57 17.16 11.91 4.42
N ASP A 58 17.11 12.93 3.58
CA ASP A 58 15.85 13.50 3.05
C ASP A 58 15.02 12.46 2.29
N TYR A 59 15.69 11.60 1.53
CA TYR A 59 15.06 10.49 0.82
C TYR A 59 14.43 9.51 1.81
N LEU A 60 15.17 9.11 2.85
CA LEU A 60 14.66 8.19 3.87
C LEU A 60 13.45 8.75 4.62
N GLU A 61 13.49 10.01 5.05
CA GLU A 61 12.36 10.65 5.71
C GLU A 61 11.12 10.72 4.82
N ARG A 62 11.33 11.01 3.52
CA ARG A 62 10.23 11.04 2.54
C ARG A 62 9.62 9.65 2.33
N ILE A 63 10.44 8.63 2.17
CA ILE A 63 9.96 7.25 2.05
C ILE A 63 9.27 6.78 3.34
N ALA A 64 9.77 7.15 4.51
CA ALA A 64 9.13 6.83 5.79
C ALA A 64 7.71 7.41 5.87
N ARG A 65 7.50 8.66 5.44
CA ARG A 65 6.16 9.26 5.36
C ARG A 65 5.24 8.51 4.40
N TYR A 66 5.70 8.21 3.18
CA TYR A 66 4.87 7.48 2.21
C TYR A 66 4.54 6.05 2.65
N THR A 67 5.48 5.37 3.30
CA THR A 67 5.23 4.02 3.83
C THR A 67 4.23 4.05 4.99
N GLN A 68 4.30 5.07 5.85
CA GLN A 68 3.30 5.28 6.91
C GLN A 68 1.89 5.55 6.35
N GLU A 69 1.77 6.37 5.30
CA GLU A 69 0.50 6.62 4.62
C GLU A 69 -0.09 5.32 4.02
N ILE A 70 0.76 4.52 3.35
CA ILE A 70 0.37 3.21 2.84
C ILE A 70 -0.10 2.28 3.96
N ASP A 71 0.58 2.27 5.11
CA ASP A 71 0.21 1.44 6.26
C ASP A 71 -1.13 1.83 6.89
N ILE A 72 -1.49 3.11 6.83
CA ILE A 72 -2.81 3.59 7.25
C ILE A 72 -3.88 3.13 6.24
N GLN A 73 -3.61 3.24 4.95
CA GLN A 73 -4.52 2.78 3.89
C GLN A 73 -4.74 1.28 3.96
N LEU A 74 -3.68 0.49 4.12
CA LEU A 74 -3.75 -0.97 4.26
C LEU A 74 -4.59 -1.37 5.48
N ARG A 75 -4.35 -0.77 6.65
CA ARG A 75 -5.16 -1.02 7.85
C ARG A 75 -6.65 -0.75 7.61
N THR A 76 -6.96 0.34 6.92
CA THR A 76 -8.34 0.70 6.58
C THR A 76 -8.97 -0.33 5.64
N LEU A 77 -8.24 -0.75 4.60
CA LEU A 77 -8.72 -1.73 3.62
C LEU A 77 -8.89 -3.12 4.23
N TYR A 78 -8.00 -3.58 5.12
CA TYR A 78 -8.19 -4.84 5.83
C TYR A 78 -9.41 -4.80 6.73
N ALA A 79 -9.63 -3.72 7.48
CA ALA A 79 -10.82 -3.58 8.31
C ALA A 79 -12.12 -3.59 7.47
N GLN A 80 -12.11 -2.94 6.29
CA GLN A 80 -13.23 -2.99 5.36
C GLN A 80 -13.44 -4.38 4.76
N LEU A 81 -12.35 -5.10 4.46
CA LEU A 81 -12.40 -6.46 3.94
C LEU A 81 -13.04 -7.42 4.95
N ASP A 82 -12.65 -7.31 6.22
CA ASP A 82 -13.17 -8.15 7.30
C ASP A 82 -14.67 -7.88 7.53
N ASP A 83 -15.09 -6.62 7.56
CA ASP A 83 -16.50 -6.23 7.67
C ASP A 83 -17.34 -6.76 6.48
N LEU A 84 -16.83 -6.65 5.26
CA LEU A 84 -17.53 -7.16 4.07
C LEU A 84 -17.59 -8.69 4.06
N LYS A 85 -16.53 -9.38 4.51
CA LYS A 85 -16.53 -10.83 4.64
C LYS A 85 -17.55 -11.27 5.70
N LEU A 86 -17.62 -10.62 6.85
CA LEU A 86 -18.64 -10.90 7.87
C LEU A 86 -20.06 -10.70 7.30
N LYS A 87 -20.32 -9.57 6.62
CA LYS A 87 -21.61 -9.30 5.98
C LYS A 87 -21.98 -10.32 4.92
N LEU A 88 -21.01 -10.84 4.16
CA LEU A 88 -21.27 -11.89 3.18
C LEU A 88 -21.67 -13.20 3.86
N HIS A 89 -21.02 -13.58 4.97
CA HIS A 89 -21.35 -14.79 5.72
C HIS A 89 -22.67 -14.69 6.49
N SER A 90 -23.07 -13.50 6.93
CA SER A 90 -24.35 -13.27 7.62
C SER A 90 -25.56 -13.12 6.69
N ASN A 91 -25.34 -12.95 5.37
CA ASN A 91 -26.39 -12.88 4.35
C ASN A 91 -26.61 -14.22 3.61
N VAL A 92 -25.85 -15.26 3.98
CA VAL A 92 -26.02 -16.66 3.54
C VAL A 92 -26.69 -17.42 4.68
#